data_AF-A0A2V7FNW1-F1
#
_entry.id   AF-A0A2V7FNW1-F1
#
_cell.length_a   1.000
_cell.length_b   1.000
_cell.length_c   1.000
_cell.angle_alpha   90.00
_cell.angle_beta   90.00
_cell.angle_gamma   90.00
#
_symmetry.space_group_name_H-M   'P 1'
#
loop_
_entity.id
_entity.type
_entity.pdbx_description
1 polymer ?
#
loop_
_entity_poly.entity_id
_entity_poly.type
_entity_poly.pdbx_seq_one_letter_code
_entity_poly.pdbx_strand_id
1 'polypeptide(L)'
;GLDAGELLVLLTVGHQNSVLCLFSEQGPVVARYLDVGAESFSEQLRAVFPLSVYSTKDFARTIPAAEVPKAEAACRELVERMAEDVRLSLTFYRTEYDRESLPRYALGGSVNLPYIGRWVADRLGLGAPLELMDPFSSVEVKAPQASAELAASGPEFLQAFGLALRGL
;
A
#
# COMPACT_ATOMS: atom_id res chain seq x y z
N GLY A 1 -16.19 -2.31 9.95
CA GLY A 1 -16.33 -0.85 10.05
C GLY A 1 -15.14 -0.31 10.82
N LEU A 2 -14.99 1.01 10.91
CA LEU A 2 -14.04 1.62 11.83
C LEU A 2 -14.72 1.81 13.18
N ASP A 3 -14.01 1.51 14.27
CA ASP A 3 -14.51 1.79 15.61
C ASP A 3 -14.37 3.29 15.95
N ALA A 4 -15.08 3.75 16.97
CA ALA A 4 -15.06 5.15 17.38
C ALA A 4 -13.64 5.60 17.73
N GLY A 5 -13.17 6.66 17.07
CA GLY A 5 -11.81 7.20 17.22
C GLY A 5 -10.73 6.50 16.40
N GLU A 6 -11.05 5.44 15.65
CA GLU A 6 -10.14 4.86 14.67
C GLU A 6 -10.01 5.73 13.43
N LEU A 7 -8.81 5.72 12.85
CA LEU A 7 -8.50 6.37 11.58
C LEU A 7 -7.78 5.38 10.67
N LEU A 8 -8.41 4.98 9.58
CA LEU A 8 -7.75 4.16 8.58
C LEU A 8 -6.83 5.03 7.72
N VAL A 9 -5.54 4.71 7.74
CA VAL A 9 -4.51 5.26 6.85
C VAL A 9 -4.28 4.25 5.74
N LEU A 10 -4.91 4.48 4.58
CA LEU A 10 -4.81 3.59 3.43
C LEU A 10 -3.86 4.15 2.39
N LEU A 11 -2.76 3.43 2.16
CA LEU A 11 -1.84 3.68 1.06
C LEU A 11 -2.16 2.74 -0.10
N THR A 12 -2.67 3.28 -1.20
CA THR A 12 -2.93 2.50 -2.43
C THR A 12 -1.81 2.76 -3.43
N VAL A 13 -0.99 1.75 -3.70
CA VAL A 13 0.13 1.86 -4.63
C VAL A 13 -0.33 1.52 -6.05
N GLY A 14 -0.33 2.52 -6.93
CA GLY A 14 -0.59 2.30 -8.35
C GLY A 14 0.69 2.02 -9.13
N HIS A 15 0.57 1.92 -10.46
CA HIS A 15 1.73 1.68 -11.32
C HIS A 15 2.67 2.88 -11.39
N GLN A 16 2.13 4.08 -11.65
CA GLN A 16 2.89 5.32 -11.81
C GLN A 16 2.79 6.23 -10.58
N ASN A 17 1.61 6.28 -9.96
CA ASN A 17 1.31 7.13 -8.81
C ASN A 17 0.66 6.29 -7.71
N SER A 18 0.69 6.81 -6.49
CA SER A 18 -0.02 6.23 -5.34
C SER A 18 -1.02 7.23 -4.80
N VAL A 19 -2.00 6.72 -4.05
CA VAL A 19 -2.98 7.54 -3.35
C VAL A 19 -2.95 7.19 -1.87
N LEU A 20 -2.76 8.21 -1.04
CA LEU A 20 -2.92 8.11 0.40
C LEU A 20 -4.27 8.68 0.79
N CYS A 21 -5.11 7.86 1.42
CA CYS A 21 -6.39 8.28 1.97
C CYS A 21 -6.43 8.07 3.47
N LEU A 22 -7.03 9.02 4.19
CA LEU A 22 -7.41 8.83 5.58
C LEU A 22 -8.93 8.75 5.67
N PHE A 23 -9.45 7.74 6.36
CA PHE A 23 -10.87 7.54 6.60
C PHE A 23 -11.14 7.53 8.10
N SER A 24 -12.08 8.36 8.54
CA SER A 24 -12.67 8.29 9.88
C SER A 24 -13.98 7.50 9.83
N GLU A 25 -14.60 7.31 10.99
CA GLU A 25 -15.97 6.77 11.09
C GLU A 25 -17.00 7.54 10.23
N GLN A 26 -16.75 8.82 9.95
CA GLN A 26 -17.64 9.69 9.17
C GLN A 26 -17.37 9.63 7.66
N GLY A 27 -16.30 8.93 7.25
CA GLY A 27 -15.89 8.78 5.86
C GLY A 27 -14.51 9.36 5.56
N PRO A 28 -14.18 9.60 4.28
CA PRO A 28 -12.87 10.10 3.88
C PRO A 28 -12.65 11.54 4.36
N VAL A 29 -11.53 11.79 5.02
CA VAL A 29 -11.17 13.09 5.60
C VAL A 29 -9.94 13.71 4.94
N VAL A 30 -9.10 12.90 4.30
CA VAL A 30 -7.91 13.33 3.55
C VAL A 30 -7.74 12.43 2.34
N ALA A 31 -7.36 13.02 1.20
CA ALA A 31 -6.86 12.32 0.02
C ALA A 31 -5.65 13.07 -0.55
N ARG A 32 -4.54 12.37 -0.74
CA ARG A 32 -3.29 12.91 -1.28
C ARG A 32 -2.77 11.99 -2.39
N TYR A 33 -2.40 12.60 -3.52
CA TYR A 33 -1.71 11.90 -4.61
C TYR A 33 -0.21 11.97 -4.39
N LEU A 34 0.46 10.84 -4.57
CA LEU A 34 1.91 10.71 -4.44
C LEU A 34 2.50 10.38 -5.80
N ASP A 35 3.51 11.14 -6.23
CA ASP A 35 4.28 10.87 -7.47
C ASP A 35 5.31 9.75 -7.25
N VAL A 36 4.82 8.63 -6.72
CA VAL A 36 5.58 7.39 -6.51
C VAL A 36 4.64 6.24 -6.82
N GLY A 37 5.06 5.32 -7.68
CA GLY A 37 4.33 4.11 -8.01
C GLY A 37 5.23 2.89 -8.09
N ALA A 38 4.66 1.73 -8.41
CA ALA A 38 5.39 0.48 -8.55
C ALA A 38 6.51 0.54 -9.61
N GLU A 39 6.38 1.38 -10.65
CA GLU A 39 7.44 1.59 -11.64
C GLU A 39 8.67 2.27 -11.03
N SER A 40 8.48 3.27 -10.17
CA SER A 40 9.59 3.95 -9.49
C SER A 40 10.43 2.97 -8.66
N PHE A 41 9.78 2.04 -7.96
CA PHE A 41 10.49 0.97 -7.24
C PHE A 41 11.24 0.03 -8.20
N SER A 42 10.60 -0.33 -9.32
CA SER A 42 11.21 -1.19 -10.35
C SER A 42 12.46 -0.55 -10.96
N GLU A 43 12.45 0.77 -11.18
CA GLU A 43 13.61 1.53 -11.64
C GLU A 43 14.76 1.51 -10.63
N GLN A 44 14.47 1.73 -9.34
CA GLN A 44 15.50 1.66 -8.28
C GLN A 44 16.12 0.27 -8.16
N LEU A 45 15.32 -0.79 -8.28
CA LEU A 45 15.85 -2.16 -8.26
C LEU A 45 16.73 -2.44 -9.48
N ARG A 46 16.33 -2.00 -10.68
CA ARG A 46 17.15 -2.15 -11.90
C ARG A 46 18.46 -1.37 -11.86
N ALA A 47 18.53 -0.29 -11.07
CA ALA A 47 19.78 0.47 -10.91
C ALA A 47 20.85 -0.31 -10.13
N VAL A 48 20.46 -1.24 -9.24
CA VAL A 48 21.39 -1.94 -8.34
C VAL A 48 21.50 -3.44 -8.59
N PHE A 49 20.54 -4.02 -9.32
CA PHE A 49 20.51 -5.42 -9.73
C PHE A 49 20.58 -5.53 -11.26
N PRO A 50 21.28 -6.55 -11.81
CA PRO A 50 21.38 -6.76 -13.25
C PRO A 50 20.07 -7.36 -13.82
N LEU A 51 18.97 -6.61 -13.72
CA LEU A 51 17.63 -7.01 -14.11
C LEU A 51 17.21 -6.36 -15.43
N SER A 52 16.51 -7.11 -16.27
CA SER A 52 15.79 -6.55 -17.41
C SER A 52 14.44 -5.99 -16.98
N VAL A 53 13.82 -5.14 -17.81
CA VAL A 53 12.44 -4.67 -17.60
C VAL A 53 11.48 -5.85 -17.38
N TYR A 54 11.64 -6.92 -18.16
CA TYR A 54 10.77 -8.10 -18.11
C TYR A 54 10.94 -8.93 -16.83
N SER A 55 12.17 -9.04 -16.30
CA SER A 55 12.47 -9.86 -15.12
C SER A 55 12.32 -9.11 -13.79
N THR A 56 12.10 -7.79 -13.84
CA THR A 56 12.10 -6.96 -12.62
C THR A 56 10.90 -7.24 -11.72
N LYS A 57 9.71 -7.44 -12.31
CA LYS A 57 8.49 -7.74 -11.54
C LYS A 57 8.61 -9.05 -10.78
N ASP A 58 9.10 -10.09 -11.44
CA ASP A 58 9.29 -11.40 -10.81
C ASP A 58 10.31 -11.32 -9.69
N PHE A 59 11.45 -10.65 -9.93
CA PHE A 59 12.43 -10.40 -8.88
C PHE A 59 11.82 -9.64 -7.69
N ALA A 60 11.06 -8.57 -7.92
CA ALA A 60 10.43 -7.78 -6.87
C ALA A 60 9.44 -8.61 -6.02
N ARG A 61 8.73 -9.56 -6.65
CA ARG A 61 7.82 -10.48 -5.96
C ARG A 61 8.54 -11.51 -5.11
N THR A 62 9.74 -11.94 -5.54
CA THR A 62 10.49 -13.04 -4.91
C THR A 62 11.93 -12.65 -4.58
N ILE A 63 12.13 -11.45 -3.99
CA ILE A 63 13.47 -10.99 -3.63
C ILE A 63 14.11 -12.01 -2.67
N PRO A 64 15.28 -12.58 -3.00
CA PRO A 64 15.97 -13.49 -2.10
C PRO A 64 16.29 -12.81 -0.77
N ALA A 65 16.13 -13.52 0.35
CA ALA A 65 16.34 -12.93 1.69
C ALA A 65 17.71 -12.24 1.86
N ALA A 66 18.76 -12.77 1.21
CA ALA A 66 20.10 -12.19 1.22
C ALA A 66 20.18 -10.82 0.51
N GLU A 67 19.30 -10.56 -0.45
CA GLU A 67 19.30 -9.32 -1.25
C GLU A 67 18.32 -8.26 -0.72
N VAL A 68 17.45 -8.62 0.24
CA VAL A 68 16.47 -7.69 0.84
C VAL A 68 17.13 -6.41 1.37
N PRO A 69 18.25 -6.45 2.13
CA PRO A 69 18.89 -5.22 2.62
C PRO A 69 19.37 -4.30 1.49
N LYS A 70 19.84 -4.88 0.39
CA LYS A 70 20.30 -4.13 -0.78
C LYS A 70 19.12 -3.52 -1.55
N ALA A 71 18.04 -4.27 -1.72
CA ALA A 71 16.80 -3.79 -2.33
C ALA A 71 16.16 -2.66 -1.51
N GLU A 72 16.13 -2.80 -0.18
CA GLU A 72 15.65 -1.78 0.74
C GLU A 72 16.51 -0.50 0.65
N ALA A 73 17.83 -0.65 0.60
CA ALA A 73 18.73 0.49 0.45
C ALA A 73 18.51 1.24 -0.87
N ALA A 74 18.24 0.53 -1.96
CA ALA A 74 17.93 1.15 -3.26
C ALA A 74 16.59 1.89 -3.26
N CYS A 75 15.59 1.37 -2.55
CA CYS A 75 14.26 1.97 -2.49
C CYS A 75 14.09 3.02 -1.38
N ARG A 76 15.16 3.29 -0.60
CA ARG A 76 15.12 4.06 0.63
C ARG A 76 14.47 5.43 0.48
N GLU A 77 14.88 6.21 -0.52
CA GLU A 77 14.38 7.58 -0.74
C GLU A 77 12.89 7.59 -1.07
N LEU A 78 12.41 6.63 -1.86
CA LEU A 78 10.99 6.48 -2.18
C LEU A 78 10.17 6.16 -0.93
N VAL A 79 10.65 5.22 -0.12
CA VAL A 79 9.99 4.82 1.14
C VAL A 79 9.97 6.00 2.13
N GLU A 80 11.06 6.76 2.23
CA GLU A 80 11.14 7.93 3.11
C GLU A 80 10.16 9.03 2.67
N ARG A 81 10.04 9.30 1.37
CA ARG A 81 9.05 10.24 0.83
C ARG A 81 7.63 9.79 1.17
N MET A 82 7.29 8.52 0.94
CA MET A 82 5.96 7.99 1.26
C MET A 82 5.64 8.07 2.76
N ALA A 83 6.60 7.75 3.63
CA ALA A 83 6.43 7.86 5.08
C ALA A 83 6.22 9.32 5.51
N GLU A 84 6.92 10.26 4.89
CA GLU A 84 6.73 11.68 5.18
C GLU A 84 5.37 12.20 4.73
N ASP A 85 4.89 11.78 3.56
CA ASP A 85 3.53 12.11 3.10
C ASP A 85 2.45 11.58 4.06
N VAL A 86 2.68 10.41 4.68
CA VAL A 86 1.82 9.87 5.74
C VAL A 86 1.85 10.76 6.99
N ARG A 87 3.05 11.13 7.49
CA ARG A 87 3.18 12.01 8.68
C ARG A 87 2.55 13.37 8.47
N LEU A 88 2.75 13.96 7.30
CA LEU A 88 2.18 15.25 6.92
C LEU A 88 0.65 15.16 6.90
N SER A 89 0.10 14.09 6.33
CA SER A 89 -1.35 13.91 6.24
C SER A 89 -2.00 13.65 7.60
N LEU A 90 -1.32 12.91 8.50
CA LEU A 90 -1.74 12.76 9.90
C LEU A 90 -1.67 14.07 10.69
N THR A 91 -0.64 14.88 10.44
CA THR A 91 -0.50 16.21 11.06
C THR A 91 -1.60 17.15 10.59
N PHE A 92 -1.90 17.16 9.29
CA PHE A 92 -3.05 17.89 8.74
C PHE A 92 -4.36 17.44 9.39
N TYR A 93 -4.61 16.13 9.46
CA TYR A 93 -5.82 15.61 10.11
C TYR A 93 -5.95 16.08 11.57
N ARG A 94 -4.88 15.96 12.37
CA ARG A 94 -4.90 16.38 13.78
C ARG A 94 -5.14 17.88 13.95
N THR A 95 -4.58 18.70 13.07
CA THR A 95 -4.70 20.17 13.15
C THR A 95 -6.07 20.67 12.69
N GLU A 96 -6.63 20.11 11.63
CA GLU A 96 -7.94 20.54 11.10
C GLU A 96 -9.12 20.05 11.94
N TYR A 97 -9.05 18.84 12.49
CA TYR A 97 -10.18 18.21 13.18
C TYR A 97 -10.07 18.26 14.71
N ASP A 98 -8.98 18.82 15.25
CA ASP A 98 -8.67 18.93 16.70
C ASP A 98 -8.96 17.64 17.49
N ARG A 99 -8.52 16.51 16.94
CA ARG A 99 -8.78 15.18 17.49
C ARG A 99 -7.54 14.32 17.50
N GLU A 100 -7.33 13.63 18.61
CA GLU A 100 -6.50 12.42 18.61
C GLU A 100 -7.23 11.30 17.87
N SER A 101 -6.46 10.41 17.26
CA SER A 101 -6.98 9.23 16.57
C SER A 101 -6.07 8.06 16.83
N LEU A 102 -6.62 6.86 16.64
CA LEU A 102 -5.88 5.60 16.66
C LEU A 102 -5.66 5.17 15.20
N PRO A 103 -4.48 5.43 14.61
CA PRO A 103 -4.26 5.13 13.21
C PRO A 103 -4.09 3.63 12.98
N ARG A 104 -4.90 3.08 12.08
CA ARG A 104 -4.71 1.74 11.52
C ARG A 104 -4.14 1.88 10.11
N TYR A 105 -3.02 1.23 9.84
CA TYR A 105 -2.31 1.39 8.58
C TYR A 105 -2.57 0.21 7.65
N ALA A 106 -2.97 0.52 6.43
CA ALA A 106 -3.29 -0.49 5.43
C ALA A 106 -2.66 -0.16 4.07
N LEU A 107 -2.41 -1.20 3.29
CA LEU A 107 -1.82 -1.15 1.96
C LEU A 107 -2.77 -1.79 0.94
N GLY A 108 -2.88 -1.18 -0.23
CA GLY A 108 -3.65 -1.68 -1.35
C GLY A 108 -2.99 -1.43 -2.70
N GLY A 109 -3.63 -1.87 -3.78
CA GLY A 109 -3.19 -1.65 -5.15
C GLY A 109 -2.16 -2.68 -5.64
N SER A 110 -1.34 -2.27 -6.61
CA SER A 110 -0.28 -3.07 -7.24
C SER A 110 0.90 -3.25 -6.29
N VAL A 111 0.74 -4.10 -5.29
CA VAL A 111 1.80 -4.48 -4.34
C VAL A 111 2.65 -5.61 -4.94
N ASN A 112 3.34 -5.31 -6.04
CA ASN A 112 4.28 -6.25 -6.67
C ASN A 112 5.61 -6.39 -5.91
N LEU A 113 5.75 -5.65 -4.81
CA LEU A 113 6.91 -5.66 -3.92
C LEU A 113 6.40 -5.89 -2.49
N PRO A 114 6.35 -7.16 -2.03
CA PRO A 114 5.77 -7.52 -0.72
C PRO A 114 6.40 -6.78 0.46
N TYR A 115 7.64 -6.31 0.30
CA TYR A 115 8.38 -5.61 1.35
C TYR A 115 7.98 -4.14 1.51
N ILE A 116 7.24 -3.50 0.60
CA ILE A 116 6.86 -2.08 0.71
C ILE A 116 6.12 -1.82 2.03
N GLY A 117 5.14 -2.65 2.35
CA GLY A 117 4.35 -2.48 3.58
C GLY A 117 5.21 -2.53 4.84
N ARG A 118 6.23 -3.39 4.87
CA ARG A 118 7.20 -3.45 5.96
C ARG A 118 8.13 -2.23 5.95
N TRP A 119 8.74 -1.88 4.83
CA TRP A 119 9.69 -0.77 4.77
C TRP A 119 9.05 0.56 5.16
N VAL A 120 7.83 0.82 4.71
CA VAL A 120 7.07 2.01 5.11
C VAL A 120 6.74 1.96 6.61
N ALA A 121 6.32 0.81 7.13
CA ALA A 121 6.06 0.63 8.56
C ALA A 121 7.30 0.90 9.43
N ASP A 122 8.45 0.34 9.05
CA ASP A 122 9.74 0.54 9.73
C ASP A 122 10.10 2.03 9.76
N ARG A 123 9.87 2.77 8.65
CA ARG A 123 10.07 4.22 8.60
C ARG A 123 9.09 5.01 9.46
N LEU A 124 7.85 4.55 9.56
CA LEU A 124 6.84 5.16 10.43
C LEU A 124 7.06 4.80 11.92
N GLY A 125 8.01 3.90 12.23
CA GLY A 125 8.28 3.46 13.59
C GLY A 125 7.21 2.49 14.13
N LEU A 126 6.53 1.77 13.24
CA LEU A 126 5.49 0.81 13.60
C LEU A 126 6.12 -0.53 13.98
N GLY A 127 5.52 -1.24 14.94
CA GLY A 127 5.96 -2.58 15.36
C GLY A 127 5.49 -3.72 14.45
N ALA A 128 4.66 -3.43 13.44
CA ALA A 128 4.07 -4.39 12.52
C ALA A 128 3.95 -3.78 11.12
N PRO A 129 4.02 -4.59 10.05
CA PRO A 129 3.82 -4.11 8.68
C PRO A 129 2.39 -3.59 8.48
N LEU A 130 2.22 -2.76 7.44
CA LEU A 130 0.90 -2.32 6.98
C LEU A 130 0.01 -3.54 6.66
N GLU A 131 -1.26 -3.47 7.09
CA GLU A 131 -2.26 -4.49 6.82
C GLU A 131 -2.57 -4.52 5.31
N LEU A 132 -2.38 -5.67 4.65
CA LEU A 132 -2.70 -5.79 3.23
C LEU A 132 -4.22 -5.93 3.07
N MET A 133 -4.86 -4.99 2.38
CA MET A 133 -6.29 -5.05 2.14
C MET A 133 -6.62 -6.04 1.02
N ASP A 134 -7.40 -7.06 1.35
CA ASP A 134 -7.97 -8.01 0.40
C ASP A 134 -9.51 -7.92 0.41
N PRO A 135 -10.14 -7.28 -0.61
CA PRO A 135 -11.59 -7.18 -0.69
C PRO A 135 -12.28 -8.53 -0.91
N PHE A 136 -11.58 -9.54 -1.45
CA PHE A 136 -12.17 -10.85 -1.70
C PHE A 136 -12.38 -11.64 -0.41
N SER A 137 -11.60 -11.37 0.64
CA SER A 137 -11.83 -11.94 1.98
C SER A 137 -13.16 -11.53 2.61
N SER A 138 -13.78 -10.44 2.12
CA SER A 138 -15.01 -9.87 2.69
C SER A 138 -16.30 -10.43 2.08
N VAL A 139 -16.20 -11.29 1.04
CA VAL A 139 -17.36 -11.87 0.34
C VAL A 139 -17.12 -13.32 -0.05
N GLU A 140 -18.18 -14.10 -0.19
CA GLU A 140 -18.09 -15.44 -0.77
C GLU A 140 -17.85 -15.33 -2.29
N VAL A 141 -16.60 -15.46 -2.71
CA VAL A 141 -16.23 -15.46 -4.14
C VAL A 141 -16.57 -16.81 -4.76
N LYS A 142 -17.71 -16.90 -5.46
CA LYS A 142 -18.06 -18.06 -6.29
C LYS A 142 -17.34 -17.99 -7.64
N ALA A 143 -16.05 -18.28 -7.65
CA ALA A 143 -15.29 -18.42 -8.89
C ALA A 143 -15.40 -19.87 -9.41
N PRO A 144 -15.67 -20.09 -10.71
CA PRO A 144 -15.71 -21.44 -11.31
C PRO A 144 -14.39 -22.20 -11.12
N GLN A 145 -13.27 -21.47 -11.02
CA GLN A 145 -11.96 -21.92 -10.58
C GLN A 145 -11.26 -20.73 -9.91
N ALA A 146 -11.29 -20.62 -8.58
CA ALA A 146 -10.44 -19.66 -7.89
C ALA A 146 -8.98 -20.11 -8.06
N SER A 147 -8.23 -19.48 -8.98
CA SER A 147 -6.80 -19.72 -9.09
C SER A 147 -6.08 -19.09 -7.90
N ALA A 148 -4.92 -19.64 -7.52
CA ALA A 148 -4.05 -19.02 -6.51
C ALA A 148 -3.65 -17.58 -6.90
N GLU A 149 -3.62 -17.27 -8.19
CA GLU A 149 -3.37 -15.94 -8.72
C GLU A 149 -4.51 -14.96 -8.38
N LEU A 150 -5.78 -15.36 -8.54
CA LEU A 150 -6.92 -14.51 -8.19
C LEU A 150 -6.93 -14.18 -6.69
N ALA A 151 -6.61 -15.17 -5.84
CA ALA A 151 -6.50 -14.96 -4.40
C ALA A 151 -5.37 -13.98 -4.03
N ALA A 152 -4.26 -13.98 -4.77
CA ALA A 152 -3.13 -13.08 -4.53
C ALA A 152 -3.36 -11.65 -5.09
N SER A 153 -4.30 -11.46 -6.01
CA SER A 153 -4.56 -10.18 -6.66
C SER A 153 -5.56 -9.28 -5.92
N GLY A 154 -6.19 -9.73 -4.83
CA GLY A 154 -7.19 -8.97 -4.08
C GLY A 154 -6.89 -7.47 -3.90
N PRO A 155 -5.69 -7.08 -3.42
CA PRO A 155 -5.32 -5.68 -3.24
C PRO A 155 -5.43 -4.81 -4.50
N GLU A 156 -5.18 -5.39 -5.68
CA GLU A 156 -5.29 -4.70 -6.98
C GLU A 156 -6.74 -4.40 -7.36
N PHE A 157 -7.71 -5.17 -6.82
CA PHE A 157 -9.13 -5.05 -7.13
C PHE A 157 -9.91 -4.13 -6.19
N LEU A 158 -9.29 -3.50 -5.18
CA LEU A 158 -10.00 -2.65 -4.21
C LEU A 158 -10.93 -1.63 -4.86
N GLN A 159 -10.46 -0.92 -5.89
CA GLN A 159 -11.26 0.08 -6.58
C GLN A 159 -12.38 -0.54 -7.41
N ALA A 160 -12.09 -1.59 -8.18
CA ALA A 160 -13.08 -2.29 -8.99
C ALA A 160 -14.18 -2.93 -8.12
N PHE A 161 -13.79 -3.48 -6.98
CA PHE A 161 -14.70 -4.05 -5.99
C PHE A 161 -15.63 -2.98 -5.41
N GLY A 162 -15.09 -1.83 -4.97
CA GLY A 162 -15.90 -0.71 -4.50
C GLY A 162 -16.87 -0.15 -5.56
N LEU A 163 -16.43 -0.11 -6.84
CA LEU A 163 -17.30 0.26 -7.96
C LEU A 163 -18.45 -0.73 -8.16
N ALA A 164 -18.18 -2.03 -8.04
CA ALA A 164 -19.21 -3.07 -8.15
C ALA A 164 -20.24 -2.98 -7.02
N LEU A 165 -19.79 -2.72 -5.78
CA LEU A 165 -20.69 -2.56 -4.63
C LEU A 165 -21.64 -1.36 -4.77
N ARG A 166 -21.27 -0.32 -5.52
CA ARG A 166 -22.18 0.81 -5.81
C ARG A 166 -23.38 0.40 -6.66
N GLY A 167 -23.27 -0.70 -7.42
CA GLY A 167 -24.35 -1.22 -8.26
C GLY A 167 -25.36 -2.12 -7.53
N LEU A 168 -25.17 -2.35 -6.23
CA LEU A 168 -26.06 -3.11 -5.35
C LEU A 168 -27.00 -2.16 -4.59
#